data_AF-A0A2V8SKB3-F1
#
_entry.id   AF-A0A2V8SKB3-F1
#
_cell.length_a   1.000
_cell.length_b   1.000
_cell.length_c   1.000
_cell.angle_alpha   90.00
_cell.angle_beta   90.00
_cell.angle_gamma   90.00
#
_symmetry.space_group_name_H-M   'P 1'
#
loop_
_entity.id
_entity.type
_entity.pdbx_description
1 polymer ?
#
loop_
_entity_poly.entity_id
_entity_poly.type
_entity_poly.pdbx_seq_one_letter_code
_entity_poly.pdbx_strand_id
1 'polypeptide(L)'
;MKNVSWSTKLILTFGSIIIASVVAIVVILSVFKPAKDSIEFEIVKSLLQILTVLVLGQVVSLVIAQFNYNRQKTEARTEFQKDVLRRLIRNYTAIKKHRRLLRAKAVTPPYDGKFQENTLVQFDAYDEQMQLINEVELEFENIWQEIESSPDLFSNSKSLAEYIERMKDYLRDLLHLYEQKRGTFSGDPRALLLSDLKCVISEIETPSTFAFSDLVGDTKGSIFKKDFIKPYREASKAIREDILK
;
A
#
# COMPACT_ATOMS: atom_id res chain seq x y z
N MET A 1 -19.89 -15.90 19.27
CA MET A 1 -20.64 -14.67 19.60
C MET A 1 -20.18 -13.57 18.65
N LYS A 2 -21.05 -13.08 17.74
CA LYS A 2 -20.68 -12.01 16.80
C LYS A 2 -20.46 -10.73 17.59
N ASN A 3 -19.26 -10.16 17.49
CA ASN A 3 -18.92 -8.90 18.14
C ASN A 3 -19.74 -7.79 17.48
N VAL A 4 -20.81 -7.36 18.13
CA VAL A 4 -21.66 -6.25 17.70
C VAL A 4 -20.77 -5.02 17.58
N SER A 5 -20.71 -4.42 16.37
CA SER A 5 -19.85 -3.28 16.09
C SER A 5 -20.14 -2.14 17.08
N TRP A 6 -19.12 -1.37 17.43
CA TRP A 6 -19.29 -0.26 18.37
C TRP A 6 -20.38 0.74 17.91
N SER A 7 -20.54 0.91 16.60
CA SER A 7 -21.63 1.69 15.99
C SER A 7 -23.02 1.10 16.24
N THR A 8 -23.20 -0.23 16.21
CA THR A 8 -24.50 -0.84 16.50
C THR A 8 -24.87 -0.73 17.98
N LYS A 9 -23.90 -0.78 18.89
CA LYS A 9 -24.15 -0.51 20.31
C LYS A 9 -24.61 0.92 20.56
N LEU A 10 -23.97 1.92 19.93
CA LEU A 10 -24.37 3.32 20.03
C LEU A 10 -25.76 3.59 19.42
N ILE A 11 -26.06 3.02 18.26
CA ILE A 11 -27.38 3.15 17.64
C ILE A 11 -28.47 2.55 18.55
N LEU A 12 -28.19 1.40 19.19
CA LEU A 12 -29.13 0.76 20.10
C LEU A 12 -29.35 1.58 21.39
N THR A 13 -28.28 2.13 22.00
CA THR A 13 -28.43 2.97 23.18
C THR A 13 -29.18 4.26 22.87
N PHE A 14 -28.79 5.00 21.82
CA PHE A 14 -29.51 6.22 21.42
C PHE A 14 -30.96 5.92 21.00
N GLY A 15 -31.19 4.85 20.22
CA GLY A 15 -32.53 4.41 19.85
C GLY A 15 -33.40 4.08 21.06
N SER A 16 -32.85 3.42 22.08
CA SER A 16 -33.58 3.10 23.32
C SER A 16 -33.97 4.35 24.12
N ILE A 17 -33.11 5.37 24.15
CA ILE A 17 -33.38 6.64 24.83
C ILE A 17 -34.48 7.42 24.10
N ILE A 18 -34.47 7.44 22.76
CA ILE A 18 -35.52 8.07 21.96
C ILE A 18 -36.87 7.37 22.22
N ILE A 19 -36.90 6.03 22.19
CA ILE A 19 -38.13 5.26 22.45
C ILE A 19 -38.65 5.53 23.86
N ALA A 20 -37.78 5.48 24.88
CA ALA A 20 -38.16 5.77 26.27
C ALA A 20 -38.71 7.20 26.43
N SER A 21 -38.13 8.17 25.72
CA SER A 21 -38.59 9.56 25.68
C SER A 21 -39.97 9.69 25.06
N VAL A 22 -40.22 9.04 23.92
CA VAL A 22 -41.54 9.02 23.26
C VAL A 22 -42.58 8.35 24.15
N VAL A 23 -42.24 7.23 24.79
CA VAL A 23 -43.13 6.54 25.74
C VAL A 23 -43.46 7.46 26.92
N ALA A 24 -42.49 8.16 27.50
CA ALA A 24 -42.73 9.12 28.57
C ALA A 24 -43.69 10.24 28.14
N ILE A 25 -43.57 10.77 26.92
CA ILE A 25 -44.51 11.77 26.37
C ILE A 25 -45.92 11.20 26.31
N VAL A 26 -46.07 10.01 25.71
CA VAL A 26 -47.39 9.37 25.54
C VAL A 26 -48.04 9.11 26.90
N VAL A 27 -47.28 8.64 27.88
CA VAL A 27 -47.75 8.38 29.25
C VAL A 27 -48.18 9.68 29.93
N ILE A 28 -47.38 10.74 29.87
CA ILE A 28 -47.72 12.04 30.48
C ILE A 28 -49.03 12.58 29.89
N LEU A 29 -49.19 12.55 28.56
CA LEU A 29 -50.39 13.06 27.89
C LEU A 29 -51.65 12.22 28.18
N SER A 30 -51.51 10.90 28.33
CA SER A 30 -52.65 9.99 28.55
C SER A 30 -53.11 9.93 30.01
N VAL A 31 -52.19 10.07 30.98
CA VAL A 31 -52.49 9.99 32.41
C VAL A 31 -52.96 11.32 32.99
N PHE A 32 -52.28 12.43 32.66
CA PHE A 32 -52.52 13.70 33.36
C PHE A 32 -53.67 14.53 32.81
N LYS A 33 -54.13 14.29 31.56
CA LYS A 33 -55.23 15.02 30.87
C LYS A 33 -55.36 16.50 31.32
N PRO A 34 -54.30 17.32 31.23
CA PRO A 34 -54.28 18.64 31.83
C PRO A 34 -55.34 19.55 31.18
N ALA A 35 -56.09 20.27 31.99
CA ALA A 35 -57.05 21.27 31.50
C ALA A 35 -56.30 22.41 30.81
N LYS A 36 -56.87 22.92 29.70
CA LYS A 36 -56.37 24.13 29.05
C LYS A 36 -56.41 25.29 30.08
N ASP A 37 -55.33 26.05 30.17
CA ASP A 37 -55.10 27.20 31.07
C ASP A 37 -54.75 26.90 32.55
N SER A 38 -54.28 25.69 32.88
CA SER A 38 -53.68 25.41 34.20
C SER A 38 -52.16 25.56 34.21
N ILE A 39 -51.58 25.84 35.39
CA ILE A 39 -50.12 25.84 35.61
C ILE A 39 -49.50 24.48 35.22
N GLU A 40 -50.23 23.39 35.48
CA GLU A 40 -49.81 22.02 35.11
C GLU A 40 -49.64 21.86 33.60
N PHE A 41 -50.52 22.49 32.80
CA PHE A 41 -50.41 22.48 31.34
C PHE A 41 -49.14 23.18 30.86
N GLU A 42 -48.77 24.31 31.46
CA GLU A 42 -47.55 25.05 31.10
C GLU A 42 -46.28 24.27 31.46
N ILE A 43 -46.27 23.58 32.60
CA ILE A 43 -45.15 22.71 33.02
C ILE A 43 -44.97 21.55 32.04
N VAL A 44 -46.06 20.84 31.70
CA VAL A 44 -46.03 19.71 30.75
C VAL A 44 -45.56 20.19 29.38
N LYS A 45 -46.05 21.34 28.90
CA LYS A 45 -45.63 21.93 27.62
C LYS A 45 -44.12 22.22 27.60
N SER A 46 -43.59 22.77 28.69
CA SER A 46 -42.16 23.10 28.80
C SER A 46 -41.28 21.84 28.85
N LEU A 47 -41.69 20.82 29.62
CA LEU A 47 -41.00 19.52 29.64
C LEU A 47 -41.01 18.85 28.26
N LEU A 48 -42.12 18.93 27.53
CA LEU A 48 -42.25 18.37 26.18
C LEU A 48 -41.35 19.12 25.18
N GLN A 49 -41.17 20.43 25.32
CA GLN A 49 -40.19 21.19 24.53
C GLN A 49 -38.74 20.77 24.84
N ILE A 50 -38.36 20.63 26.11
CA ILE A 50 -37.02 20.15 26.51
C ILE A 50 -36.76 18.76 25.92
N LEU A 51 -37.73 17.86 26.04
CA LEU A 51 -37.63 16.51 25.52
C LEU A 51 -37.53 16.48 24.00
N THR A 52 -38.25 17.37 23.31
CA THR A 52 -38.15 17.55 21.87
C THR A 52 -36.73 17.98 21.46
N VAL A 53 -36.15 18.96 22.16
CA VAL A 53 -34.77 19.42 21.89
C VAL A 53 -33.76 18.29 22.14
N LEU A 54 -33.95 17.47 23.18
CA LEU A 54 -33.10 16.32 23.46
C LEU A 54 -33.15 15.27 22.34
N VAL A 55 -34.35 14.92 21.86
CA VAL A 55 -34.53 13.98 20.76
C VAL A 55 -33.89 14.51 19.48
N LEU A 56 -34.11 15.79 19.15
CA LEU A 56 -33.49 16.44 17.98
C LEU A 56 -31.96 16.45 18.08
N GLY A 57 -31.42 16.76 19.26
CA GLY A 57 -29.98 16.73 19.52
C GLY A 57 -29.35 15.35 19.29
N GLN A 58 -30.06 14.28 19.68
CA GLN A 58 -29.60 12.90 19.46
C GLN A 58 -29.62 12.52 17.97
N VAL A 59 -30.68 12.89 17.24
CA VAL A 59 -30.75 12.66 15.78
C VAL A 59 -29.59 13.36 15.07
N VAL A 60 -29.34 14.63 15.40
CA VAL A 60 -28.21 15.40 14.85
C VAL A 60 -26.87 14.75 15.21
N SER A 61 -26.70 14.30 16.45
CA SER A 61 -25.48 13.61 16.91
C SER A 61 -25.21 12.32 16.13
N LEU A 62 -26.23 11.51 15.87
CA LEU A 62 -26.09 10.29 15.07
C LEU A 62 -25.69 10.59 13.62
N VAL A 63 -26.27 11.63 13.01
CA VAL A 63 -25.89 12.07 11.66
C VAL A 63 -24.43 12.52 11.62
N ILE A 64 -23.99 13.31 12.60
CA ILE A 64 -22.59 13.76 12.71
C ILE A 64 -21.64 12.57 12.92
N ALA A 65 -22.01 11.63 13.81
CA ALA A 65 -21.19 10.45 14.07
C ALA A 65 -21.01 9.58 12.82
N GLN A 66 -22.07 9.37 12.05
CA GLN A 66 -22.01 8.63 10.80
C GLN A 66 -21.14 9.35 9.75
N PHE A 67 -21.28 10.67 9.65
CA PHE A 67 -20.46 11.49 8.76
C PHE A 67 -18.98 11.40 9.13
N ASN A 68 -18.65 11.53 10.42
CA ASN A 68 -17.28 11.43 10.92
C ASN A 68 -16.68 10.03 10.72
N TYR A 69 -17.47 8.97 10.91
CA TYR A 69 -17.02 7.60 10.67
C TYR A 69 -16.65 7.37 9.19
N ASN A 70 -17.51 7.80 8.27
CA ASN A 70 -17.23 7.71 6.84
C ASN A 70 -15.99 8.52 6.45
N ARG A 71 -15.86 9.73 7.01
CA ARG A 71 -14.68 10.58 6.81
C ARG A 71 -13.40 9.91 7.30
N GLN A 72 -13.39 9.36 8.52
CA GLN A 72 -12.23 8.64 9.06
C GLN A 72 -11.85 7.42 8.21
N LYS A 73 -12.83 6.67 7.71
CA LYS A 73 -12.58 5.54 6.81
C LYS A 73 -11.90 5.99 5.51
N THR A 74 -12.37 7.07 4.91
CA THR A 74 -11.75 7.64 3.71
C THR A 74 -10.36 8.17 4.00
N GLU A 75 -10.17 8.93 5.08
CA GLU A 75 -8.86 9.45 5.48
C GLU A 75 -7.85 8.33 5.73
N ALA A 76 -8.24 7.27 6.44
CA ALA A 76 -7.39 6.10 6.69
C ALA A 76 -7.01 5.38 5.39
N ARG A 77 -7.97 5.21 4.47
CA ARG A 77 -7.71 4.63 3.14
C ARG A 77 -6.72 5.48 2.34
N THR A 78 -6.93 6.80 2.29
CA THR A 78 -6.04 7.71 1.56
C THR A 78 -4.64 7.74 2.17
N GLU A 79 -4.51 7.70 3.49
CA GLU A 79 -3.19 7.67 4.13
C GLU A 79 -2.44 6.36 3.85
N PHE A 80 -3.15 5.22 3.87
CA PHE A 80 -2.57 3.95 3.46
C PHE A 80 -2.07 3.98 2.01
N GLN A 81 -2.89 4.46 1.07
CA GLN A 81 -2.49 4.60 -0.34
C GLN A 81 -1.26 5.51 -0.52
N LYS A 82 -1.20 6.61 0.24
CA LYS A 82 -0.04 7.52 0.25
C LYS A 82 1.21 6.82 0.78
N ASP A 83 1.10 6.04 1.85
CA ASP A 83 2.21 5.27 2.40
C ASP A 83 2.76 4.26 1.37
N VAL A 84 1.88 3.46 0.77
CA VAL A 84 2.25 2.52 -0.30
C VAL A 84 2.97 3.24 -1.45
N LEU A 85 2.44 4.39 -1.89
CA LEU A 85 3.09 5.19 -2.94
C LEU A 85 4.49 5.69 -2.51
N ARG A 86 4.64 6.18 -1.28
CA ARG A 86 5.94 6.66 -0.75
C ARG A 86 6.95 5.52 -0.70
N ARG A 87 6.55 4.34 -0.20
CA ARG A 87 7.41 3.15 -0.12
C ARG A 87 7.81 2.67 -1.51
N LEU A 88 6.86 2.59 -2.45
CA LEU A 88 7.11 2.26 -3.85
C LEU A 88 8.14 3.20 -4.50
N ILE A 89 7.99 4.51 -4.34
CA ILE A 89 8.93 5.51 -4.87
C ILE A 89 10.31 5.34 -4.23
N ARG A 90 10.37 5.17 -2.90
CA ARG A 90 11.61 4.99 -2.15
C ARG A 90 12.38 3.77 -2.66
N ASN A 91 11.72 2.62 -2.74
CA ASN A 91 12.32 1.36 -3.18
C ASN A 91 12.76 1.41 -4.66
N TYR A 92 11.96 1.99 -5.54
CA TYR A 92 12.36 2.23 -6.94
C TYR A 92 13.62 3.11 -7.06
N THR A 93 13.70 4.19 -6.28
CA THR A 93 14.88 5.07 -6.29
C THR A 93 16.11 4.41 -5.67
N ALA A 94 15.93 3.53 -4.67
CA ALA A 94 16.99 2.71 -4.11
C ALA A 94 17.58 1.75 -5.16
N ILE A 95 16.76 0.99 -5.90
CA ILE A 95 17.26 0.14 -7.00
C ILE A 95 18.05 0.95 -8.04
N LYS A 96 17.55 2.12 -8.42
CA LYS A 96 18.29 3.00 -9.34
C LYS A 96 19.64 3.45 -8.77
N LYS A 97 19.72 3.71 -7.47
CA LYS A 97 20.96 4.05 -6.77
C LYS A 97 21.93 2.87 -6.81
N HIS A 98 21.51 1.68 -6.39
CA HIS A 98 22.36 0.47 -6.37
C HIS A 98 22.85 0.12 -7.78
N ARG A 99 21.98 0.19 -8.78
CA ARG A 99 22.37 0.06 -10.20
C ARG A 99 23.47 1.04 -10.63
N ARG A 100 23.40 2.30 -10.20
CA ARG A 100 24.42 3.31 -10.51
C ARG A 100 25.74 3.01 -9.78
N LEU A 101 25.66 2.55 -8.54
CA LEU A 101 26.84 2.17 -7.74
C LEU A 101 27.51 0.91 -8.29
N LEU A 102 26.74 -0.11 -8.69
CA LEU A 102 27.25 -1.29 -9.37
C LEU A 102 28.02 -0.93 -10.63
N ARG A 103 27.45 -0.09 -11.51
CA ARG A 103 28.15 0.40 -12.71
C ARG A 103 29.45 1.13 -12.41
N ALA A 104 29.47 1.90 -11.32
CA ALA A 104 30.60 2.77 -10.98
C ALA A 104 31.72 2.03 -10.23
N LYS A 105 31.36 1.06 -9.39
CA LYS A 105 32.29 0.40 -8.45
C LYS A 105 32.59 -1.05 -8.80
N ALA A 106 31.60 -1.78 -9.32
CA ALA A 106 31.76 -3.21 -9.57
C ALA A 106 32.30 -3.50 -10.96
N VAL A 107 32.10 -2.61 -11.95
CA VAL A 107 32.47 -2.88 -13.35
C VAL A 107 33.86 -2.29 -13.68
N THR A 108 34.73 -3.09 -14.31
CA THR A 108 36.06 -2.70 -14.81
C THR A 108 36.26 -3.18 -16.25
N PRO A 109 36.66 -2.33 -17.23
CA PRO A 109 36.89 -0.90 -17.09
C PRO A 109 35.60 -0.12 -16.78
N PRO A 110 35.70 1.15 -16.31
CA PRO A 110 34.53 1.97 -16.00
C PRO A 110 33.56 2.05 -17.17
N TYR A 111 32.26 1.96 -16.88
CA TYR A 111 31.22 2.01 -17.91
C TYR A 111 31.16 3.37 -18.62
N ASP A 112 31.44 3.38 -19.92
CA ASP A 112 31.44 4.56 -20.80
C ASP A 112 30.21 4.64 -21.72
N GLY A 113 29.23 3.76 -21.53
CA GLY A 113 28.03 3.64 -22.36
C GLY A 113 27.92 2.31 -23.10
N LYS A 114 29.00 1.52 -23.18
CA LYS A 114 28.99 0.15 -23.69
C LYS A 114 29.89 -0.74 -22.82
N PHE A 115 29.57 -2.04 -22.77
CA PHE A 115 30.47 -3.01 -22.16
C PHE A 115 31.43 -3.56 -23.21
N GLN A 116 32.68 -3.75 -22.81
CA GLN A 116 33.72 -4.41 -23.60
C GLN A 116 33.66 -5.93 -23.33
N GLU A 117 34.18 -6.75 -24.24
CA GLU A 117 34.15 -8.23 -24.08
C GLU A 117 34.91 -8.70 -22.83
N ASN A 118 35.97 -7.99 -22.45
CA ASN A 118 36.80 -8.26 -21.28
C ASN A 118 36.34 -7.53 -20.01
N THR A 119 35.10 -7.02 -19.99
CA THR A 119 34.57 -6.32 -18.81
C THR A 119 34.49 -7.30 -17.63
N LEU A 120 35.14 -6.95 -16.53
CA LEU A 120 35.15 -7.69 -15.27
C LEU A 120 34.19 -7.06 -14.28
N VAL A 121 33.62 -7.91 -13.42
CA VAL A 121 32.83 -7.55 -12.25
C VAL A 121 33.62 -7.91 -11.00
N GLN A 122 33.90 -6.91 -10.17
CA GLN A 122 34.62 -7.03 -8.90
C GLN A 122 33.67 -7.56 -7.82
N PHE A 123 34.11 -8.60 -7.10
CA PHE A 123 33.27 -9.31 -6.14
C PHE A 123 32.79 -8.41 -5.00
N ASP A 124 33.67 -7.68 -4.32
CA ASP A 124 33.31 -7.00 -3.07
C ASP A 124 32.23 -5.93 -3.31
N ALA A 125 32.38 -5.13 -4.37
CA ALA A 125 31.38 -4.13 -4.76
C ALA A 125 30.10 -4.76 -5.31
N TYR A 126 30.17 -5.94 -5.91
CA TYR A 126 28.99 -6.68 -6.36
C TYR A 126 28.21 -7.24 -5.16
N ASP A 127 28.89 -7.95 -4.25
CA ASP A 127 28.33 -8.57 -3.04
C ASP A 127 27.63 -7.53 -2.14
N GLU A 128 28.29 -6.40 -1.88
CA GLU A 128 27.72 -5.29 -1.09
C GLU A 128 26.39 -4.81 -1.67
N GLN A 129 26.33 -4.58 -2.98
CA GLN A 129 25.13 -4.04 -3.61
C GLN A 129 24.03 -5.09 -3.77
N MET A 130 24.37 -6.39 -3.90
CA MET A 130 23.37 -7.46 -3.93
C MET A 130 22.67 -7.62 -2.58
N GLN A 131 23.38 -7.47 -1.46
CA GLN A 131 22.77 -7.46 -0.12
C GLN A 131 21.74 -6.32 0.01
N LEU A 132 22.09 -5.12 -0.45
CA LEU A 132 21.19 -3.97 -0.41
C LEU A 132 19.99 -4.13 -1.37
N ILE A 133 20.18 -4.80 -2.50
CA ILE A 133 19.07 -5.13 -3.42
C ILE A 133 18.14 -6.17 -2.81
N ASN A 134 18.65 -7.14 -2.06
CA ASN A 134 17.85 -8.13 -1.33
C ASN A 134 16.88 -7.46 -0.34
N GLU A 135 17.36 -6.48 0.44
CA GLU A 135 16.49 -5.71 1.33
C GLU A 135 15.34 -5.01 0.57
N VAL A 136 15.64 -4.46 -0.61
CA VAL A 136 14.64 -3.78 -1.43
C VAL A 136 13.64 -4.77 -2.06
N GLU A 137 14.07 -5.98 -2.43
CA GLU A 137 13.17 -7.04 -2.92
C GLU A 137 12.15 -7.44 -1.85
N LEU A 138 12.61 -7.68 -0.61
CA LEU A 138 11.73 -8.00 0.51
C LEU A 138 10.71 -6.90 0.78
N GLU A 139 11.11 -5.63 0.63
CA GLU A 139 10.18 -4.51 0.74
C GLU A 139 9.13 -4.49 -0.38
N PHE A 140 9.48 -4.91 -1.60
CA PHE A 140 8.50 -5.08 -2.67
C PHE A 140 7.55 -6.24 -2.39
N GLU A 141 8.03 -7.34 -1.81
CA GLU A 141 7.19 -8.46 -1.37
C GLU A 141 6.17 -8.02 -0.31
N ASN A 142 6.62 -7.25 0.70
CA ASN A 142 5.72 -6.69 1.72
C ASN A 142 4.63 -5.80 1.10
N ILE A 143 5.00 -4.90 0.19
CA ILE A 143 4.04 -4.02 -0.50
C ILE A 143 3.03 -4.86 -1.32
N TRP A 144 3.51 -5.87 -2.04
CA TRP A 144 2.67 -6.77 -2.82
C TRP A 144 1.65 -7.50 -1.93
N GLN A 145 2.10 -8.09 -0.82
CA GLN A 145 1.24 -8.82 0.11
C GLN A 145 0.20 -7.91 0.78
N GLU A 146 0.58 -6.69 1.15
CA GLU A 146 -0.34 -5.70 1.71
C GLU A 146 -1.45 -5.32 0.72
N ILE A 147 -1.13 -5.17 -0.57
CA ILE A 147 -2.10 -4.87 -1.62
C ILE A 147 -3.01 -6.06 -1.88
N GLU A 148 -2.44 -7.27 -1.96
CA GLU A 148 -3.19 -8.51 -2.20
C GLU A 148 -4.18 -8.82 -1.06
N SER A 149 -3.74 -8.61 0.19
CA SER A 149 -4.57 -8.83 1.38
C SER A 149 -5.66 -7.77 1.58
N SER A 150 -5.57 -6.64 0.88
CA SER A 150 -6.47 -5.49 1.06
C SER A 150 -7.08 -5.00 -0.27
N PRO A 151 -7.85 -5.84 -1.00
CA PRO A 151 -8.30 -5.55 -2.35
C PRO A 151 -9.24 -4.34 -2.44
N ASP A 152 -9.96 -4.02 -1.36
CA ASP A 152 -10.93 -2.90 -1.29
C ASP A 152 -10.25 -1.52 -1.19
N LEU A 153 -8.95 -1.48 -0.89
CA LEU A 153 -8.23 -0.21 -0.72
C LEU A 153 -7.90 0.45 -2.06
N PHE A 154 -7.88 -0.29 -3.16
CA PHE A 154 -7.56 0.23 -4.50
C PHE A 154 -8.69 -0.09 -5.48
N SER A 155 -8.93 0.81 -6.44
CA SER A 155 -9.95 0.59 -7.48
C SER A 155 -9.55 -0.54 -8.43
N ASN A 156 -8.25 -0.79 -8.58
CA ASN A 156 -7.70 -1.87 -9.42
C ASN A 156 -6.57 -2.61 -8.69
N SER A 157 -6.89 -3.21 -7.55
CA SER A 157 -5.93 -3.95 -6.71
C SER A 157 -5.25 -5.09 -7.45
N LYS A 158 -5.97 -5.83 -8.32
CA LYS A 158 -5.41 -6.94 -9.09
C LYS A 158 -4.27 -6.50 -10.02
N SER A 159 -4.52 -5.54 -10.93
CA SER A 159 -3.46 -5.08 -11.84
C SER A 159 -2.33 -4.40 -11.08
N LEU A 160 -2.64 -3.71 -9.97
CA LEU A 160 -1.62 -3.12 -9.12
C LEU A 160 -0.71 -4.20 -8.53
N ALA A 161 -1.28 -5.27 -7.96
CA ALA A 161 -0.52 -6.40 -7.44
C ALA A 161 0.34 -7.05 -8.53
N GLU A 162 -0.21 -7.30 -9.72
CA GLU A 162 0.54 -7.82 -10.87
C GLU A 162 1.74 -6.93 -11.26
N TYR A 163 1.60 -5.60 -11.17
CA TYR A 163 2.73 -4.69 -11.43
C TYR A 163 3.81 -4.77 -10.35
N ILE A 164 3.43 -4.86 -9.06
CA ILE A 164 4.39 -4.98 -7.96
C ILE A 164 5.09 -6.34 -8.02
N GLU A 165 4.35 -7.41 -8.29
CA GLU A 165 4.85 -8.77 -8.43
C GLU A 165 5.94 -8.84 -9.51
N ARG A 166 5.70 -8.27 -10.70
CA ARG A 166 6.72 -8.23 -11.77
C ARG A 166 8.01 -7.51 -11.35
N MET A 167 7.91 -6.45 -10.55
CA MET A 167 9.10 -5.77 -10.03
C MET A 167 9.86 -6.63 -9.03
N LYS A 168 9.13 -7.31 -8.13
CA LYS A 168 9.68 -8.23 -7.13
C LYS A 168 10.36 -9.40 -7.82
N ASP A 169 9.69 -10.06 -8.76
CA ASP A 169 10.21 -11.23 -9.48
C ASP A 169 11.47 -10.89 -10.28
N TYR A 170 11.51 -9.71 -10.91
CA TYR A 170 12.74 -9.23 -11.56
C TYR A 170 13.94 -9.16 -10.60
N LEU A 171 13.72 -8.68 -9.37
CA LEU A 171 14.78 -8.60 -8.36
C LEU A 171 15.14 -9.98 -7.80
N ARG A 172 14.15 -10.86 -7.64
CA ARG A 172 14.36 -12.25 -7.22
C ARG A 172 15.22 -13.02 -8.21
N ASP A 173 14.93 -12.89 -9.50
CA ASP A 173 15.73 -13.48 -10.58
C ASP A 173 17.18 -12.97 -10.56
N LEU A 174 17.37 -11.68 -10.29
CA LEU A 174 18.69 -11.09 -10.12
C LEU A 174 19.44 -11.68 -8.92
N LEU A 175 18.74 -11.90 -7.79
CA LEU A 175 19.32 -12.49 -6.59
C LEU A 175 19.64 -13.97 -6.76
N HIS A 176 18.78 -14.73 -7.45
CA HIS A 176 19.07 -16.11 -7.84
C HIS A 176 20.33 -16.19 -8.72
N LEU A 177 20.50 -15.28 -9.69
CA LEU A 177 21.73 -15.18 -10.46
C LEU A 177 22.94 -14.94 -9.55
N TYR A 178 22.81 -14.03 -8.58
CA TYR A 178 23.86 -13.76 -7.60
C TYR A 178 24.21 -15.02 -6.80
N GLU A 179 23.23 -15.69 -6.20
CA GLU A 179 23.43 -16.90 -5.40
C GLU A 179 24.17 -18.00 -6.17
N GLN A 180 23.80 -18.21 -7.44
CA GLN A 180 24.43 -19.20 -8.31
C GLN A 180 25.88 -18.84 -8.67
N LYS A 181 26.17 -17.55 -8.90
CA LYS A 181 27.47 -17.09 -9.42
C LYS A 181 28.42 -16.62 -8.32
N ARG A 182 27.93 -16.36 -7.11
CA ARG A 182 28.73 -15.83 -6.00
C ARG A 182 29.99 -16.65 -5.73
N GLY A 183 29.87 -17.98 -5.76
CA GLY A 183 30.97 -18.91 -5.51
C GLY A 183 31.98 -19.04 -6.67
N THR A 184 31.69 -18.49 -7.84
CA THR A 184 32.55 -18.65 -9.03
C THR A 184 33.54 -17.50 -9.22
N PHE A 185 33.46 -16.45 -8.40
CA PHE A 185 34.43 -15.35 -8.42
C PHE A 185 35.78 -15.86 -7.93
N SER A 186 36.84 -15.56 -8.67
CA SER A 186 38.20 -16.06 -8.40
C SER A 186 39.25 -14.98 -8.71
N GLY A 187 40.51 -15.24 -8.30
CA GLY A 187 41.62 -14.31 -8.46
C GLY A 187 41.82 -13.34 -7.29
N ASP A 188 42.80 -12.44 -7.44
CA ASP A 188 43.13 -11.38 -6.49
C ASP A 188 43.39 -10.06 -7.26
N PRO A 189 42.47 -9.08 -7.24
CA PRO A 189 41.17 -9.12 -6.56
C PRO A 189 40.18 -10.10 -7.21
N ARG A 190 39.23 -10.61 -6.42
CA ARG A 190 38.21 -11.57 -6.89
C ARG A 190 37.31 -10.92 -7.93
N ALA A 191 37.31 -11.47 -9.15
CA ALA A 191 36.52 -10.96 -10.25
C ALA A 191 35.91 -12.07 -11.11
N LEU A 192 34.94 -11.71 -11.93
CA LEU A 192 34.32 -12.58 -12.94
C LEU A 192 34.02 -11.77 -14.21
N LEU A 193 34.09 -12.41 -15.39
CA LEU A 193 33.69 -11.74 -16.62
C LEU A 193 32.19 -11.43 -16.60
N LEU A 194 31.83 -10.22 -17.04
CA LEU A 194 30.44 -9.78 -17.13
C LEU A 194 29.61 -10.70 -18.03
N SER A 195 30.21 -11.26 -19.09
CA SER A 195 29.58 -12.21 -20.00
C SER A 195 29.21 -13.55 -19.35
N ASP A 196 29.86 -13.89 -18.22
CA ASP A 196 29.62 -15.13 -17.45
C ASP A 196 28.55 -14.94 -16.37
N LEU A 197 28.18 -13.70 -16.07
CA LEU A 197 27.07 -13.31 -15.18
C LEU A 197 25.73 -13.31 -15.93
N LYS A 198 25.36 -14.49 -16.42
CA LYS A 198 24.07 -14.78 -17.05
C LYS A 198 23.50 -16.10 -16.51
N CYS A 199 22.19 -16.18 -16.46
CA CYS A 199 21.44 -17.39 -16.14
C CYS A 199 20.26 -17.54 -17.11
N VAL A 200 19.89 -18.79 -17.36
CA VAL A 200 18.66 -19.14 -18.08
C VAL A 200 17.58 -19.34 -17.04
N ILE A 201 16.55 -18.51 -17.06
CA ILE A 201 15.39 -18.70 -16.21
C ILE A 201 14.45 -19.68 -16.93
N SER A 202 14.41 -20.93 -16.45
CA SER A 202 13.66 -22.02 -17.09
C SER A 202 12.17 -22.05 -16.74
N GLU A 203 11.70 -21.16 -15.84
CA GLU A 203 10.32 -21.18 -15.33
C GLU A 203 9.30 -20.41 -16.19
N ILE A 204 9.76 -19.78 -17.29
CA ILE A 204 8.88 -19.08 -18.23
C ILE A 204 8.71 -19.95 -19.48
N GLU A 205 7.48 -20.04 -20.02
CA GLU A 205 7.14 -20.78 -21.28
C GLU A 205 8.02 -20.43 -22.49
N THR A 206 8.79 -19.34 -22.40
CA THR A 206 9.91 -19.03 -23.29
C THR A 206 11.17 -18.81 -22.45
N PRO A 207 12.28 -19.55 -22.69
CA PRO A 207 13.51 -19.36 -21.93
C PRO A 207 14.01 -17.93 -22.13
N SER A 208 13.92 -17.11 -21.08
CA SER A 208 14.51 -15.77 -21.09
C SER A 208 15.88 -15.84 -20.42
N THR A 209 16.89 -15.32 -21.11
CA THR A 209 18.24 -15.21 -20.52
C THR A 209 18.27 -13.93 -19.71
N PHE A 210 18.37 -14.08 -18.40
CA PHE A 210 18.62 -12.96 -17.51
C PHE A 210 20.12 -12.75 -17.38
N ALA A 211 20.58 -11.54 -17.67
CA ALA A 211 21.98 -11.19 -17.61
C ALA A 211 22.19 -10.01 -16.67
N PHE A 212 23.27 -10.02 -15.89
CA PHE A 212 23.63 -8.88 -15.05
C PHE A 212 23.80 -7.59 -15.87
N SER A 213 24.23 -7.72 -17.13
CA SER A 213 24.29 -6.62 -18.10
C SER A 213 22.94 -5.96 -18.36
N ASP A 214 21.82 -6.61 -18.09
CA ASP A 214 20.48 -6.01 -18.15
C ASP A 214 20.27 -4.97 -17.04
N LEU A 215 20.72 -5.29 -15.83
CA LEU A 215 20.69 -4.38 -14.70
C LEU A 215 21.65 -3.22 -14.94
N VAL A 216 22.92 -3.49 -15.27
CA VAL A 216 23.96 -2.44 -15.34
C VAL A 216 24.11 -1.79 -16.73
N GLY A 217 23.48 -2.29 -17.79
CA GLY A 217 23.65 -1.79 -19.16
C GLY A 217 22.72 -0.63 -19.53
N ASP A 218 22.57 -0.32 -20.82
CA ASP A 218 21.55 0.64 -21.27
C ASP A 218 20.14 0.11 -21.00
N THR A 219 19.24 1.01 -20.62
CA THR A 219 17.82 0.71 -20.35
C THR A 219 17.00 0.56 -21.63
N LYS A 220 17.53 0.97 -22.80
CA LYS A 220 16.78 0.87 -24.06
C LYS A 220 16.64 -0.59 -24.48
N GLY A 221 15.43 -1.12 -24.37
CA GLY A 221 15.10 -2.50 -24.76
C GLY A 221 15.45 -3.55 -23.70
N SER A 222 15.91 -3.13 -22.52
CA SER A 222 16.29 -4.03 -21.44
C SER A 222 15.05 -4.65 -20.74
N ILE A 223 15.23 -5.84 -20.18
CA ILE A 223 14.29 -6.53 -19.28
C ILE A 223 14.02 -5.62 -18.08
N PHE A 224 15.03 -4.95 -17.53
CA PHE A 224 14.86 -3.95 -16.47
C PHE A 224 13.83 -2.88 -16.84
N LYS A 225 13.85 -2.38 -18.07
CA LYS A 225 12.84 -1.41 -18.51
C LYS A 225 11.45 -2.04 -18.62
N LYS A 226 11.37 -3.26 -19.15
CA LYS A 226 10.12 -3.97 -19.42
C LYS A 226 9.43 -4.44 -18.14
N ASP A 227 10.19 -5.02 -17.22
CA ASP A 227 9.69 -5.79 -16.07
C ASP A 227 9.89 -5.04 -14.75
N PHE A 228 10.71 -3.99 -14.72
CA PHE A 228 10.84 -3.13 -13.52
C PHE A 228 10.32 -1.70 -13.74
N ILE A 229 10.88 -0.95 -14.70
CA ILE A 229 10.56 0.48 -14.87
C ILE A 229 9.11 0.70 -15.34
N LYS A 230 8.64 -0.07 -16.33
CA LYS A 230 7.27 0.06 -16.84
C LYS A 230 6.24 -0.29 -15.75
N PRO A 231 6.31 -1.45 -15.07
CA PRO A 231 5.40 -1.77 -13.98
C PRO A 231 5.41 -0.73 -12.86
N TYR A 232 6.57 -0.21 -12.47
CA TYR A 232 6.65 0.91 -11.52
C TYR A 232 5.81 2.13 -11.96
N ARG A 233 5.91 2.52 -13.23
CA ARG A 233 5.17 3.69 -13.75
C ARG A 233 3.68 3.46 -13.74
N GLU A 234 3.23 2.27 -14.15
CA GLU A 234 1.81 1.93 -14.15
C GLU A 234 1.27 1.82 -12.72
N ALA A 235 1.99 1.16 -11.80
CA ALA A 235 1.64 1.07 -10.39
C ALA A 235 1.56 2.46 -9.73
N SER A 236 2.58 3.31 -9.94
CA SER A 236 2.58 4.67 -9.39
C SER A 236 1.46 5.53 -9.94
N LYS A 237 1.14 5.39 -11.23
CA LYS A 237 0.01 6.07 -11.86
C LYS A 237 -1.32 5.61 -11.26
N ALA A 238 -1.54 4.29 -11.17
CA ALA A 238 -2.76 3.72 -10.60
C ALA A 238 -3.02 4.19 -9.16
N ILE A 239 -1.99 4.18 -8.30
CA ILE A 239 -2.13 4.65 -6.92
C ILE A 239 -2.43 6.15 -6.86
N ARG A 240 -1.81 6.97 -7.72
CA ARG A 240 -2.09 8.42 -7.78
C ARG A 240 -3.51 8.72 -8.23
N GLU A 241 -4.02 7.98 -9.21
CA GLU A 241 -5.41 8.11 -9.67
C GLU A 241 -6.40 7.77 -8.55
N ASP A 242 -6.09 6.80 -7.70
CA ASP A 242 -6.94 6.46 -6.55
C ASP A 242 -6.87 7.48 -5.41
N ILE A 243 -5.71 8.13 -5.19
CA ILE A 243 -5.56 9.20 -4.18
C ILE A 243 -6.34 10.47 -4.57
N LEU A 244 -6.53 10.71 -5.87
CA LEU A 244 -7.19 11.91 -6.39
C LEU A 244 -8.72 11.80 -6.49
N LYS A 245 -9.29 10.61 -6.24
CA LYS A 245 -10.75 10.38 -6.20
C LYS A 245 -11.32 10.68 -4.82
#